data_AF-A0A5C8TCQ6-F1
#
_entry.id   AF-A0A5C8TCQ6-F1
#
_cell.length_a   1.000
_cell.length_b   1.000
_cell.length_c   1.000
_cell.angle_alpha   90.00
_cell.angle_beta   90.00
_cell.angle_gamma   90.00
#
_symmetry.space_group_name_H-M   'P 1'
#
loop_
_entity.id
_entity.type
_entity.pdbx_description
1 polymer ?
#
loop_
_entity_poly.entity_id
_entity_poly.type
_entity_poly.pdbx_seq_one_letter_code
_entity_poly.pdbx_strand_id
1 'polypeptide(L)'
;MLCAGPAAAAPSEGATETVEQALCRLIDDSAKARGLPVPFLTRLIWRESSFRVGVVSSAGAQGVAQFMPGTARERGLLDPFDPEQAIPHAAHLLADLKTQFGNLGLAAAAYNGGAGRVSKWLSGEGGLPAETRAYVAAITGTPAEDWRGGTAGTITYPEGGAPEAKAREAKETKPEARAETKPETPVTCLQVTASLRIPSRGDRFALGPNEGPAAPWGIQLAGNFSKALALQSFNRARSAYAGVIGEARPMIIGTRLRNRGTRAFYRIRLPAQSRQAADDLCGRIRKVGGACIVLRT
;
A
#
# COMPACT_ATOMS: atom_id res chain seq x y z
N MET A 1 66.68 18.11 -13.06
CA MET A 1 65.39 17.72 -13.66
C MET A 1 64.94 16.45 -12.93
N LEU A 2 64.13 16.57 -11.87
CA LEU A 2 63.59 15.41 -11.14
C LEU A 2 62.19 15.11 -11.72
N CYS A 3 62.02 13.91 -12.29
CA CYS A 3 60.72 13.41 -12.70
C CYS A 3 60.06 12.70 -11.50
N ALA A 4 59.06 13.33 -10.89
CA ALA A 4 58.14 12.67 -9.97
C ALA A 4 57.09 11.92 -10.78
N GLY A 5 57.07 10.59 -10.68
CA GLY A 5 55.99 9.77 -11.22
C GLY A 5 54.70 9.96 -10.40
N PRO A 6 53.51 9.81 -11.02
CA PRO A 6 52.24 10.06 -10.34
C PRO A 6 52.01 8.98 -9.27
N ALA A 7 51.60 9.43 -8.09
CA ALA A 7 51.15 8.58 -7.00
C ALA A 7 49.94 7.75 -7.44
N ALA A 8 49.99 6.44 -7.17
CA ALA A 8 48.85 5.55 -7.32
C ALA A 8 47.69 6.02 -6.43
N ALA A 9 46.50 6.15 -7.03
CA ALA A 9 45.27 6.42 -6.30
C ALA A 9 44.99 5.28 -5.31
N ALA A 10 44.80 5.64 -4.04
CA ALA A 10 44.36 4.73 -2.99
C ALA A 10 42.96 4.17 -3.32
N PRO A 11 42.62 2.94 -2.87
CA PRO A 11 41.28 2.39 -3.02
C PRO A 11 40.29 3.25 -2.23
N SER A 12 39.16 3.59 -2.84
CA SER A 12 38.08 4.32 -2.17
C SER A 12 37.55 3.51 -0.99
N GLU A 13 37.58 4.11 0.20
CA GLU A 13 37.01 3.57 1.44
C GLU A 13 35.56 3.14 1.23
N GLY A 14 35.23 1.95 1.76
CA GLY A 14 33.95 1.28 1.57
C GLY A 14 32.78 2.08 2.15
N ALA A 15 31.74 2.26 1.35
CA ALA A 15 30.48 2.83 1.81
C ALA A 15 29.87 1.91 2.88
N THR A 16 29.77 2.40 4.13
CA THR A 16 29.09 1.71 5.23
C THR A 16 27.63 1.44 4.88
N GLU A 17 27.17 0.20 5.04
CA GLU A 17 25.78 -0.21 4.82
C GLU A 17 24.83 0.63 5.71
N THR A 18 23.73 1.14 5.12
CA THR A 18 22.69 1.83 5.89
C THR A 18 21.85 0.84 6.70
N VAL A 19 21.23 1.29 7.80
CA VAL A 19 20.34 0.45 8.62
C VAL A 19 19.23 -0.19 7.78
N GLU A 20 18.69 0.52 6.79
CA GLU A 20 17.67 -0.02 5.89
C GLU A 20 18.22 -1.13 4.98
N GLN A 21 19.42 -0.96 4.43
CA GLN A 21 20.07 -1.99 3.62
C GLN A 21 20.31 -3.26 4.45
N ALA A 22 20.78 -3.10 5.70
CA ALA A 22 20.97 -4.22 6.62
C ALA A 22 19.64 -4.93 6.95
N LEU A 23 18.59 -4.18 7.27
CA LEU A 23 17.25 -4.73 7.51
C LEU A 23 16.69 -5.44 6.27
N CYS A 24 16.86 -4.85 5.08
CA CYS A 24 16.39 -5.46 3.85
C CYS A 24 17.15 -6.73 3.49
N ARG A 25 18.46 -6.81 3.76
CA ARG A 25 19.22 -8.05 3.63
C ARG A 25 18.68 -9.14 4.56
N LEU A 26 18.44 -8.82 5.84
CA LEU A 26 17.82 -9.75 6.79
C LEU A 26 16.43 -10.23 6.33
N ILE A 27 15.60 -9.33 5.80
CA ILE A 27 14.27 -9.66 5.25
C ILE A 27 14.40 -10.57 4.04
N ASP A 28 15.28 -10.25 3.08
CA ASP A 28 15.50 -11.04 1.88
C ASP A 28 15.94 -12.46 2.24
N ASP A 29 16.91 -12.60 3.14
CA ASP A 29 17.45 -13.89 3.56
C ASP A 29 16.42 -14.70 4.36
N SER A 30 15.70 -14.07 5.29
CA SER A 30 14.66 -14.72 6.09
C SER A 30 13.48 -15.19 5.25
N ALA A 31 13.06 -14.39 4.26
CA ALA A 31 12.00 -14.77 3.33
C ALA A 31 12.41 -15.98 2.47
N LYS A 32 13.62 -15.96 1.90
CA LYS A 32 14.17 -17.06 1.10
C LYS A 32 14.28 -18.34 1.92
N ALA A 33 14.84 -18.26 3.13
CA ALA A 33 15.01 -19.41 4.02
C ALA A 33 13.68 -20.09 4.39
N ARG A 34 12.56 -19.36 4.33
CA ARG A 34 11.22 -19.87 4.67
C ARG A 34 10.29 -20.02 3.46
N GLY A 35 10.79 -19.87 2.25
CA GLY A 35 9.99 -20.00 1.03
C GLY A 35 8.83 -19.00 0.97
N LEU A 36 9.04 -17.79 1.51
CA LEU A 36 8.10 -16.68 1.46
C LEU A 36 8.48 -15.74 0.31
N PRO A 37 7.51 -15.13 -0.39
CA PRO A 37 7.83 -14.06 -1.31
C PRO A 37 8.46 -12.88 -0.55
N VAL A 38 9.65 -12.43 -0.97
CA VAL A 38 10.31 -11.24 -0.41
C VAL A 38 9.37 -10.03 -0.34
N PRO A 39 8.55 -9.73 -1.37
CA PRO A 39 7.64 -8.60 -1.31
C PRO A 39 6.51 -8.78 -0.28
N PHE A 40 6.18 -10.00 0.12
CA PHE A 40 5.23 -10.29 1.21
C PHE A 40 5.82 -9.84 2.55
N LEU A 41 6.97 -10.41 2.91
CA LEU A 41 7.60 -10.19 4.21
C LEU A 41 7.98 -8.72 4.37
N THR A 42 8.49 -8.11 3.30
CA THR A 42 8.81 -6.67 3.28
C THR A 42 7.60 -5.81 3.62
N ARG A 43 6.46 -6.00 2.93
CA ARG A 43 5.22 -5.23 3.18
C ARG A 43 4.70 -5.46 4.58
N LEU A 44 4.79 -6.69 5.10
CA LEU A 44 4.38 -7.03 6.45
C LEU A 44 5.23 -6.28 7.49
N ILE A 45 6.56 -6.41 7.44
CA ILE A 45 7.46 -5.75 8.39
C ILE A 45 7.33 -4.21 8.28
N TRP A 46 7.14 -3.69 7.07
CA TRP A 46 6.84 -2.27 6.86
C TRP A 46 5.51 -1.85 7.51
N ARG A 47 4.47 -2.69 7.40
CA ARG A 47 3.15 -2.43 7.98
C ARG A 47 3.18 -2.43 9.50
N GLU A 48 4.01 -3.27 10.10
CA GLU A 48 4.14 -3.39 11.56
C GLU A 48 4.80 -2.16 12.18
N SER A 49 5.96 -1.74 11.67
CA SER A 49 6.77 -0.71 12.34
C SER A 49 7.27 0.40 11.42
N SER A 50 7.12 0.24 10.10
CA SER A 50 7.84 1.01 9.09
C SER A 50 9.36 0.97 9.31
N PHE A 51 9.86 -0.24 9.63
CA PHE A 51 11.26 -0.56 9.92
C PHE A 51 11.83 0.09 11.19
N ARG A 52 10.98 0.55 12.10
CA ARG A 52 11.43 1.09 13.40
C ARG A 52 11.65 -0.07 14.37
N VAL A 53 12.90 -0.25 14.82
CA VAL A 53 13.28 -1.37 15.70
C VAL A 53 12.92 -1.17 17.17
N GLY A 54 12.78 0.08 17.63
CA GLY A 54 12.56 0.42 19.05
C GLY A 54 11.13 0.79 19.43
N VAL A 55 10.11 0.40 18.65
CA VAL A 55 8.72 0.84 18.88
C VAL A 55 7.91 -0.19 19.66
N VAL A 56 7.02 0.32 20.52
CA VAL A 56 6.02 -0.46 21.24
C VAL A 56 4.64 0.09 20.93
N SER A 57 3.70 -0.78 20.55
CA SER A 57 2.31 -0.36 20.32
C SER A 57 1.58 -0.12 21.64
N SER A 58 0.42 0.55 21.60
CA SER A 58 -0.44 0.71 22.78
C SER A 58 -0.95 -0.62 23.35
N ALA A 59 -1.01 -1.68 22.53
CA ALA A 59 -1.36 -3.02 22.95
C ALA A 59 -0.16 -3.82 23.50
N GLY A 60 1.06 -3.27 23.41
CA GLY A 60 2.29 -3.89 23.89
C GLY A 60 3.04 -4.72 22.86
N ALA A 61 2.74 -4.60 21.58
CA ALA A 61 3.49 -5.26 20.51
C ALA A 61 4.87 -4.60 20.34
N GLN A 62 5.95 -5.38 20.18
CA GLN A 62 7.33 -4.91 20.34
C GLN A 62 8.17 -5.06 19.08
N GLY A 63 8.96 -4.02 18.81
CA GLY A 63 10.04 -4.02 17.84
C GLY A 63 9.63 -4.02 16.38
N VAL A 64 10.58 -4.35 15.51
CA VAL A 64 10.46 -4.18 14.05
C VAL A 64 9.33 -5.02 13.44
N ALA A 65 9.07 -6.19 14.03
CA ALA A 65 8.02 -7.12 13.60
C ALA A 65 6.79 -7.12 14.52
N GLN A 66 6.74 -6.22 15.52
CA GLN A 66 5.60 -6.07 16.44
C GLN A 66 5.13 -7.39 17.09
N PHE A 67 6.07 -8.17 17.63
CA PHE A 67 5.71 -9.37 18.40
C PHE A 67 4.99 -8.99 19.69
N MET A 68 3.87 -9.64 19.98
CA MET A 68 3.29 -9.61 21.32
C MET A 68 4.19 -10.39 22.30
N PRO A 69 4.35 -9.97 23.56
CA PRO A 69 5.23 -10.64 24.51
C PRO A 69 4.90 -12.12 24.74
N GLY A 70 3.60 -12.49 24.70
CA GLY A 70 3.17 -13.89 24.77
C GLY A 70 3.71 -14.72 23.61
N THR A 71 3.50 -14.22 22.38
CA THR A 71 3.98 -14.86 21.16
C THR A 71 5.51 -14.94 21.11
N ALA A 72 6.22 -13.89 21.56
CA ALA A 72 7.69 -13.93 21.62
C ALA A 72 8.19 -15.09 22.50
N ARG A 73 7.62 -15.24 23.71
CA ARG A 73 7.96 -16.36 24.62
C ARG A 73 7.63 -17.72 24.02
N GLU A 74 6.43 -17.88 23.46
CA GLU A 74 6.00 -19.14 22.82
C GLU A 74 6.91 -19.55 21.66
N ARG A 75 7.51 -18.58 20.98
CA ARG A 75 8.39 -18.80 19.83
C ARG A 75 9.88 -18.82 20.19
N GLY A 76 10.25 -18.63 21.45
CA GLY A 76 11.65 -18.57 21.88
C GLY A 76 12.40 -17.31 21.41
N LEU A 77 11.68 -16.25 21.03
CA LEU A 77 12.26 -14.96 20.68
C LEU A 77 12.68 -14.22 21.96
N LEU A 78 13.99 -14.12 22.20
CA LEU A 78 14.54 -13.54 23.43
C LEU A 78 14.41 -12.02 23.45
N ASP A 79 14.78 -11.35 22.35
CA ASP A 79 14.66 -9.90 22.22
C ASP A 79 13.84 -9.51 20.97
N PRO A 80 12.56 -9.09 21.13
CA PRO A 80 11.75 -8.59 20.02
C PRO A 80 12.23 -7.27 19.40
N PHE A 81 13.08 -6.50 20.10
CA PHE A 81 13.63 -5.23 19.59
C PHE A 81 14.87 -5.43 18.72
N ASP A 82 15.52 -6.59 18.83
CA ASP A 82 16.65 -6.97 17.98
C ASP A 82 16.16 -7.46 16.60
N PRO A 83 16.41 -6.72 15.50
CA PRO A 83 15.98 -7.13 14.18
C PRO A 83 16.61 -8.43 13.69
N GLU A 84 17.84 -8.78 14.11
CA GLU A 84 18.51 -10.02 13.73
C GLU A 84 17.81 -11.26 14.32
N GLN A 85 17.12 -11.08 15.45
CA GLN A 85 16.27 -12.11 16.03
C GLN A 85 14.83 -12.01 15.51
N ALA A 86 14.22 -10.82 15.56
CA ALA A 86 12.79 -10.65 15.32
C ALA A 86 12.38 -10.94 13.86
N ILE A 87 13.19 -10.57 12.86
CA ILE A 87 12.83 -10.74 11.43
C ILE A 87 12.81 -12.23 11.04
N PRO A 88 13.84 -13.05 11.37
CA PRO A 88 13.76 -14.48 11.16
C PRO A 88 12.57 -15.13 11.89
N HIS A 89 12.32 -14.77 13.15
CA HIS A 89 11.17 -15.30 13.89
C HIS A 89 9.84 -14.94 13.24
N ALA A 90 9.70 -13.74 12.68
CA ALA A 90 8.51 -13.34 11.92
C ALA A 90 8.30 -14.21 10.67
N ALA A 91 9.38 -14.48 9.92
CA ALA A 91 9.34 -15.35 8.76
C ALA A 91 8.98 -16.80 9.13
N HIS A 92 9.52 -17.33 10.22
CA HIS A 92 9.15 -18.65 10.74
C HIS A 92 7.66 -18.71 11.13
N LEU A 93 7.20 -17.75 11.93
CA LEU A 93 5.80 -17.67 12.34
C LEU A 93 4.86 -17.61 11.13
N LEU A 94 5.19 -16.81 10.11
CA LEU A 94 4.40 -16.74 8.88
C LEU A 94 4.38 -18.05 8.10
N ALA A 95 5.50 -18.78 8.04
CA ALA A 95 5.54 -20.10 7.39
C ALA A 95 4.66 -21.13 8.11
N ASP A 96 4.66 -21.11 9.44
CA ASP A 96 3.77 -21.97 10.25
C ASP A 96 2.30 -21.61 10.03
N LEU A 97 1.97 -20.31 10.07
CA LEU A 97 0.60 -19.84 9.84
C LEU A 97 0.13 -20.15 8.41
N LYS A 98 1.02 -20.03 7.41
CA LYS A 98 0.73 -20.43 6.04
C LYS A 98 0.44 -21.93 5.95
N THR A 99 1.20 -22.76 6.67
CA THR A 99 0.95 -24.21 6.74
C THR A 99 -0.39 -24.49 7.42
N GLN A 100 -0.68 -23.80 8.53
CA GLN A 100 -1.90 -23.99 9.31
C GLN A 100 -3.17 -23.57 8.55
N PHE A 101 -3.13 -22.46 7.82
CA PHE A 101 -4.28 -21.89 7.14
C PHE A 101 -4.28 -22.11 5.61
N GLY A 102 -3.26 -22.77 5.08
CA GLY A 102 -3.14 -23.16 3.67
C GLY A 102 -2.63 -22.06 2.72
N ASN A 103 -2.75 -20.78 3.06
CA ASN A 103 -2.29 -19.69 2.20
C ASN A 103 -1.77 -18.46 2.98
N LEU A 104 -1.07 -17.59 2.26
CA LEU A 104 -0.39 -16.42 2.82
C LEU A 104 -1.36 -15.29 3.21
N GLY A 105 -2.51 -15.14 2.57
CA GLY A 105 -3.50 -14.14 2.96
C GLY A 105 -4.13 -14.44 4.32
N LEU A 106 -4.49 -15.72 4.55
CA LEU A 106 -4.95 -16.17 5.87
C LEU A 106 -3.82 -16.16 6.90
N ALA A 107 -2.57 -16.44 6.50
CA ALA A 107 -1.41 -16.27 7.38
C ALA A 107 -1.23 -14.81 7.84
N ALA A 108 -1.34 -13.83 6.92
CA ALA A 108 -1.31 -12.40 7.28
C ALA A 108 -2.46 -12.03 8.23
N ALA A 109 -3.66 -12.56 7.99
CA ALA A 109 -4.81 -12.36 8.86
C ALA A 109 -4.53 -12.89 10.27
N ALA A 110 -3.90 -14.07 10.37
CA ALA A 110 -3.61 -14.72 11.63
C ALA A 110 -2.43 -14.07 12.37
N TYR A 111 -1.46 -13.51 11.63
CA TYR A 111 -0.35 -12.74 12.20
C TYR A 111 -0.87 -11.49 12.93
N ASN A 112 -1.75 -10.71 12.29
CA ASN A 112 -2.30 -9.49 12.87
C ASN A 112 -3.46 -9.73 13.85
N GLY A 113 -4.40 -10.60 13.49
CA GLY A 113 -5.66 -10.81 14.23
C GLY A 113 -5.62 -11.95 15.25
N GLY A 114 -4.56 -12.77 15.22
CA GLY A 114 -4.41 -13.99 15.99
C GLY A 114 -5.05 -15.23 15.33
N ALA A 115 -4.35 -16.36 15.37
CA ALA A 115 -4.78 -17.62 14.74
C ALA A 115 -6.17 -18.09 15.23
N GLY A 116 -6.42 -18.08 16.53
CA GLY A 116 -7.72 -18.52 17.08
C GLY A 116 -8.90 -17.67 16.59
N ARG A 117 -8.68 -16.37 16.33
CA ARG A 117 -9.71 -15.49 15.75
C ARG A 117 -9.98 -15.83 14.29
N VAL A 118 -8.92 -16.09 13.52
CA VAL A 118 -9.06 -16.52 12.12
C VAL A 118 -9.76 -17.87 12.04
N SER A 119 -9.44 -18.83 12.91
CA SER A 119 -10.15 -20.12 12.97
C SER A 119 -11.65 -19.95 13.21
N LYS A 120 -12.06 -19.16 14.22
CA LYS A 120 -13.48 -18.86 14.48
C LYS A 120 -14.16 -18.15 13.32
N TRP A 121 -13.44 -17.24 12.66
CA TRP A 121 -13.95 -16.54 11.49
C TRP A 121 -14.15 -17.46 10.29
N LEU A 122 -13.30 -18.48 10.12
CA LEU A 122 -13.43 -19.48 9.06
C LEU A 122 -14.55 -20.49 9.36
N SER A 123 -14.79 -20.85 10.63
CA SER A 123 -15.89 -21.74 11.02
C SER A 123 -17.26 -21.05 11.10
N GLY A 124 -17.31 -19.73 10.91
CA GLY A 124 -18.56 -18.95 11.01
C GLY A 124 -18.98 -18.60 12.44
N GLU A 125 -18.18 -18.97 13.44
CA GLU A 125 -18.41 -18.68 14.87
C GLU A 125 -17.98 -17.26 15.30
N GLY A 126 -17.47 -16.45 14.37
CA GLY A 126 -17.03 -15.10 14.66
C GLY A 126 -16.73 -14.24 13.43
N GLY A 127 -16.39 -12.98 13.69
CA GLY A 127 -16.02 -12.01 12.66
C GLY A 127 -14.53 -11.70 12.62
N LEU A 128 -14.02 -11.34 11.45
CA LEU A 128 -12.70 -10.73 11.29
C LEU A 128 -12.79 -9.20 11.43
N PRO A 129 -12.01 -8.55 12.31
CA PRO A 129 -12.00 -7.11 12.50
C PRO A 129 -11.67 -6.35 11.21
N ALA A 130 -12.22 -5.14 11.06
CA ALA A 130 -11.93 -4.28 9.91
C ALA A 130 -10.44 -3.94 9.79
N GLU A 131 -9.75 -3.80 10.92
CA GLU A 131 -8.29 -3.59 10.97
C GLU A 131 -7.54 -4.75 10.30
N THR A 132 -7.86 -5.99 10.69
CA THR A 132 -7.23 -7.19 10.12
C THR A 132 -7.56 -7.37 8.64
N ARG A 133 -8.78 -7.04 8.21
CA ARG A 133 -9.14 -7.04 6.77
C ARG A 133 -8.30 -6.03 5.99
N ALA A 134 -8.17 -4.80 6.52
CA ALA A 134 -7.34 -3.76 5.91
C ALA A 134 -5.85 -4.12 5.90
N TYR A 135 -5.39 -4.83 6.94
CA TYR A 135 -4.03 -5.34 7.05
C TYR A 135 -3.72 -6.35 5.93
N VAL A 136 -4.59 -7.35 5.73
CA VAL A 136 -4.43 -8.36 4.66
C VAL A 136 -4.42 -7.68 3.29
N ALA A 137 -5.37 -6.78 3.02
CA ALA A 137 -5.44 -6.07 1.75
C ALA A 137 -4.19 -5.20 1.50
N ALA A 138 -3.62 -4.58 2.52
CA ALA A 138 -2.42 -3.76 2.38
C ALA A 138 -1.17 -4.57 2.01
N ILE A 139 -1.08 -5.82 2.48
CA ILE A 139 0.08 -6.69 2.21
C ILE A 139 -0.09 -7.47 0.91
N THR A 140 -1.30 -7.95 0.64
CA THR A 140 -1.57 -8.90 -0.45
C THR A 140 -2.18 -8.26 -1.69
N GLY A 141 -2.78 -7.07 -1.56
CA GLY A 141 -3.60 -6.47 -2.62
C GLY A 141 -5.02 -7.05 -2.71
N THR A 142 -5.35 -8.08 -1.92
CA THR A 142 -6.60 -8.84 -2.01
C THR A 142 -7.37 -8.79 -0.68
N PRO A 143 -8.70 -8.59 -0.69
CA PRO A 143 -9.54 -8.70 0.51
C PRO A 143 -9.36 -10.03 1.24
N ALA A 144 -9.43 -10.03 2.57
CA ALA A 144 -9.23 -11.23 3.38
C ALA A 144 -10.22 -12.37 3.03
N GLU A 145 -11.43 -12.01 2.66
CA GLU A 145 -12.55 -12.89 2.33
C GLU A 145 -12.25 -13.77 1.11
N ASP A 146 -11.54 -13.22 0.13
CA ASP A 146 -11.22 -13.92 -1.12
C ASP A 146 -10.19 -15.04 -0.90
N TRP A 147 -9.45 -14.98 0.21
CA TRP A 147 -8.49 -16.01 0.62
C TRP A 147 -9.12 -17.26 1.27
N ARG A 148 -10.44 -17.26 1.52
CA ARG A 148 -11.17 -18.40 2.10
C ARG A 148 -11.32 -19.57 1.13
N GLY A 149 -11.26 -19.32 -0.18
CA GLY A 149 -11.52 -20.29 -1.25
C GLY A 149 -10.43 -21.34 -1.50
N GLY A 150 -9.35 -21.35 -0.69
CA GLY A 150 -8.39 -22.44 -0.65
C GLY A 150 -7.44 -22.58 -1.86
N THR A 151 -7.63 -21.85 -2.95
CA THR A 151 -6.58 -21.77 -3.97
C THR A 151 -5.44 -20.92 -3.41
N ALA A 152 -4.21 -21.41 -3.58
CA ALA A 152 -3.02 -20.59 -3.42
C ALA A 152 -3.12 -19.46 -4.46
N GLY A 153 -3.83 -18.38 -4.10
CA GLY A 153 -3.93 -17.20 -4.92
C GLY A 153 -2.51 -16.76 -5.19
N THR A 154 -2.11 -16.73 -6.46
CA THR A 154 -0.88 -16.10 -6.88
C THR A 154 -0.92 -14.70 -6.29
N ILE A 155 -0.03 -14.39 -5.34
CA ILE A 155 -0.01 -13.05 -4.76
C ILE A 155 0.48 -12.12 -5.87
N THR A 156 -0.46 -11.44 -6.50
CA THR A 156 -0.16 -10.38 -7.43
C THR A 156 0.10 -9.13 -6.61
N TYR A 157 1.38 -8.87 -6.36
CA TYR A 157 1.76 -7.59 -5.82
C TYR A 157 1.50 -6.53 -6.91
N PRO A 158 0.69 -5.50 -6.65
CA PRO A 158 0.65 -4.38 -7.57
C PRO A 158 2.04 -3.76 -7.60
N GLU A 159 2.74 -3.91 -8.72
CA GLU A 159 3.97 -3.18 -9.02
C GLU A 159 3.63 -1.69 -9.15
N GLY A 160 3.48 -0.97 -8.04
CA GLY A 160 3.24 0.48 -8.07
C GLY A 160 2.15 0.95 -9.05
N GLY A 161 1.17 0.10 -9.35
CA GLY A 161 0.30 0.22 -10.51
C GLY A 161 -1.09 -0.33 -10.20
N ALA A 162 -2.10 0.39 -10.68
CA ALA A 162 -3.51 0.18 -10.39
C ALA A 162 -4.01 -1.25 -10.68
N PRO A 163 -5.05 -1.74 -9.98
CA PRO A 163 -5.67 -3.01 -10.34
C PRO A 163 -6.36 -2.86 -11.70
N GLU A 164 -5.99 -3.72 -12.65
CA GLU A 164 -6.79 -3.97 -13.83
C GLU A 164 -8.12 -4.58 -13.41
N ALA A 165 -9.20 -3.87 -13.74
CA ALA A 165 -10.54 -4.41 -13.72
C ALA A 165 -10.85 -4.94 -15.12
N LYS A 166 -11.27 -6.21 -15.20
CA LYS A 166 -12.43 -6.69 -15.98
C LYS A 166 -12.64 -8.18 -15.65
N ALA A 167 -13.76 -8.54 -15.04
CA ALA A 167 -15.10 -8.71 -15.63
C ALA A 167 -15.29 -10.16 -16.09
N ARG A 168 -16.25 -10.82 -15.45
CA ARG A 168 -16.79 -12.12 -15.83
C ARG A 168 -17.56 -11.97 -17.14
N GLU A 169 -17.29 -12.84 -18.09
CA GLU A 169 -18.30 -13.37 -19.00
C GLU A 169 -17.87 -14.78 -19.41
N ALA A 170 -18.75 -15.75 -19.21
CA ALA A 170 -18.52 -17.14 -19.58
C ALA A 170 -18.70 -17.30 -21.10
N LYS A 171 -17.72 -17.90 -21.76
CA LYS A 171 -17.97 -18.70 -22.96
C LYS A 171 -16.89 -19.75 -23.15
N GLU A 172 -17.36 -20.98 -23.26
CA GLU A 172 -16.61 -22.23 -23.45
C GLU A 172 -16.08 -22.31 -24.90
N THR A 173 -14.80 -22.64 -25.10
CA THR A 173 -14.30 -23.50 -26.20
C THR A 173 -12.78 -23.74 -26.12
N LYS A 174 -12.42 -25.04 -26.02
CA LYS A 174 -11.21 -25.84 -26.39
C LYS A 174 -9.76 -25.36 -26.07
N PRO A 175 -8.83 -26.29 -25.77
CA PRO A 175 -7.52 -25.98 -25.21
C PRO A 175 -6.45 -25.82 -26.29
N GLU A 176 -5.67 -24.74 -26.22
CA GLU A 176 -4.40 -24.63 -26.93
C GLU A 176 -3.26 -24.30 -25.97
N ALA A 177 -2.20 -25.09 -26.13
CA ALA A 177 -0.84 -25.07 -25.62
C ALA A 177 -0.44 -24.01 -24.56
N ARG A 178 0.00 -24.54 -23.43
CA ARG A 178 0.70 -23.86 -22.33
C ARG A 178 1.97 -23.17 -22.86
N ALA A 179 1.89 -21.86 -23.09
CA ALA A 179 3.07 -21.03 -23.29
C ALA A 179 3.82 -20.88 -21.95
N GLU A 180 5.07 -21.32 -21.93
CA GLU A 180 5.97 -21.24 -20.79
C GLU A 180 6.38 -19.78 -20.55
N THR A 181 6.07 -19.26 -19.36
CA THR A 181 6.44 -17.90 -18.95
C THR A 181 7.92 -17.82 -18.57
N LYS A 182 8.61 -16.85 -19.17
CA LYS A 182 10.02 -16.48 -18.94
C LYS A 182 10.30 -16.16 -17.45
N PRO A 183 11.46 -16.51 -16.86
CA PRO A 183 11.72 -16.27 -15.44
C PRO A 183 11.84 -14.77 -15.17
N GLU A 184 10.91 -14.23 -14.40
CA GLU A 184 10.96 -12.87 -13.86
C GLU A 184 12.05 -12.78 -12.78
N THR A 185 12.86 -11.72 -12.84
CA THR A 185 13.90 -11.45 -11.83
C THR A 185 13.25 -11.29 -10.45
N PRO A 186 13.74 -11.97 -9.39
CA PRO A 186 13.12 -11.88 -8.08
C PRO A 186 13.23 -10.46 -7.49
N VAL A 187 12.09 -9.89 -7.10
CA VAL A 187 11.98 -8.54 -6.51
C VAL A 187 12.57 -8.53 -5.08
N THR A 188 13.44 -7.54 -4.80
CA THR A 188 14.16 -7.38 -3.52
C THR A 188 13.41 -6.50 -2.51
N CYS A 189 13.74 -6.60 -1.22
CA CYS A 189 13.18 -5.74 -0.18
C CYS A 189 13.39 -4.25 -0.45
N LEU A 190 14.57 -3.85 -0.94
CA LEU A 190 14.87 -2.44 -1.23
C LEU A 190 13.95 -1.86 -2.32
N GLN A 191 13.67 -2.63 -3.37
CA GLN A 191 12.73 -2.22 -4.44
C GLN A 191 11.30 -2.04 -3.91
N VAL A 192 10.87 -2.97 -3.06
CA VAL A 192 9.53 -2.91 -2.44
C VAL A 192 9.45 -1.72 -1.48
N THR A 193 10.47 -1.51 -0.64
CA THR A 193 10.54 -0.41 0.32
C THR A 193 10.54 0.94 -0.39
N ALA A 194 11.30 1.10 -1.47
CA ALA A 194 11.27 2.30 -2.31
C ALA A 194 9.84 2.59 -2.83
N SER A 195 9.13 1.55 -3.26
CA SER A 195 7.75 1.66 -3.76
C SER A 195 6.74 2.03 -2.66
N LEU A 196 6.97 1.60 -1.41
CA LEU A 196 6.13 1.93 -0.26
C LEU A 196 6.37 3.34 0.28
N ARG A 197 7.57 3.89 0.07
CA ARG A 197 7.97 5.23 0.51
C ARG A 197 7.53 6.33 -0.41
N ILE A 198 7.44 6.04 -1.71
CA ILE A 198 6.72 6.91 -2.64
C ILE A 198 5.30 6.95 -2.09
N PRO A 199 4.80 8.10 -1.57
CA PRO A 199 3.41 8.22 -1.19
C PRO A 199 2.65 7.72 -2.41
N SER A 200 1.90 6.61 -2.24
CA SER A 200 1.23 5.94 -3.33
C SER A 200 0.69 7.03 -4.24
N ARG A 201 0.83 6.89 -5.56
CA ARG A 201 0.08 7.80 -6.43
C ARG A 201 -1.39 7.88 -5.98
N GLY A 202 -1.96 6.88 -5.31
CA GLY A 202 -3.25 6.94 -4.60
C GLY A 202 -3.42 7.90 -3.39
N ASP A 203 -2.37 8.36 -2.73
CA ASP A 203 -2.42 9.43 -1.71
C ASP A 203 -2.27 10.83 -2.32
N ARG A 204 -1.90 10.94 -3.61
CA ARG A 204 -1.97 12.20 -4.39
C ARG A 204 -2.92 12.18 -5.61
N PHE A 205 -3.42 11.03 -6.04
CA PHE A 205 -4.12 10.74 -7.30
C PHE A 205 -4.72 9.32 -7.28
N ALA A 206 -5.81 9.08 -6.55
CA ALA A 206 -6.61 7.87 -6.76
C ALA A 206 -7.63 8.13 -7.87
N LEU A 207 -7.16 8.28 -9.12
CA LEU A 207 -8.03 8.46 -10.28
C LEU A 207 -8.81 7.17 -10.54
N GLY A 208 -10.06 7.10 -10.07
CA GLY A 208 -11.02 6.12 -10.57
C GLY A 208 -11.25 6.29 -12.09
N PRO A 209 -11.89 5.33 -12.78
CA PRO A 209 -12.15 5.38 -14.22
C PRO A 209 -12.96 6.60 -14.70
N ASN A 210 -13.53 7.37 -13.78
CA ASN A 210 -14.27 8.61 -14.02
C ASN A 210 -13.52 9.88 -13.59
N GLU A 211 -12.24 9.79 -13.24
CA GLU A 211 -11.43 10.89 -12.72
C GLU A 211 -10.44 11.43 -13.77
N GLY A 212 -10.17 12.74 -13.71
CA GLY A 212 -9.43 13.48 -14.74
C GLY A 212 -7.94 13.59 -14.47
N PRO A 213 -7.15 14.00 -15.48
CA PRO A 213 -5.71 14.04 -15.36
C PRO A 213 -5.27 14.86 -14.14
N ALA A 214 -4.26 14.34 -13.45
CA ALA A 214 -3.53 15.03 -12.41
C ALA A 214 -3.07 16.43 -12.87
N ALA A 215 -3.32 17.47 -12.07
CA ALA A 215 -2.84 18.81 -12.38
C ALA A 215 -2.38 19.58 -11.13
N PRO A 216 -1.34 20.45 -11.24
CA PRO A 216 -0.74 21.16 -10.12
C PRO A 216 -1.68 22.19 -9.46
N TRP A 217 -2.70 22.64 -10.20
CA TRP A 217 -3.76 23.50 -9.71
C TRP A 217 -5.12 22.87 -10.00
N GLY A 218 -6.15 23.36 -9.31
CA GLY A 218 -7.51 23.00 -9.64
C GLY A 218 -8.54 23.83 -8.89
N ILE A 219 -9.77 23.76 -9.36
CA ILE A 219 -10.90 24.41 -8.70
C ILE A 219 -11.69 23.40 -7.89
N GLN A 220 -11.81 23.61 -6.58
CA GLN A 220 -12.62 22.76 -5.73
C GLN A 220 -14.10 23.14 -5.83
N LEU A 221 -14.92 22.16 -6.19
CA LEU A 221 -16.37 22.33 -6.36
C LEU A 221 -17.18 21.58 -5.29
N ALA A 222 -16.60 20.53 -4.69
CA ALA A 222 -17.26 19.77 -3.63
C ALA A 222 -16.25 19.23 -2.62
N GLY A 223 -16.72 18.97 -1.40
CA GLY A 223 -15.96 18.22 -0.40
C GLY A 223 -16.84 17.65 0.69
N ASN A 224 -16.49 16.47 1.21
CA ASN A 224 -17.24 15.79 2.27
C ASN A 224 -16.37 14.73 2.98
N PHE A 225 -16.73 14.33 4.20
CA PHE A 225 -16.09 13.20 4.90
C PHE A 225 -16.47 11.82 4.32
N SER A 226 -17.51 11.74 3.49
CA SER A 226 -17.88 10.57 2.70
C SER A 226 -17.54 10.78 1.22
N LYS A 227 -16.78 9.84 0.63
CA LYS A 227 -16.44 9.87 -0.81
C LYS A 227 -17.70 9.90 -1.68
N ALA A 228 -18.72 9.11 -1.33
CA ALA A 228 -19.98 9.03 -2.06
C ALA A 228 -20.75 10.36 -2.04
N LEU A 229 -20.85 11.02 -0.88
CA LEU A 229 -21.54 12.31 -0.76
C LEU A 229 -20.77 13.44 -1.44
N ALA A 230 -19.44 13.41 -1.42
CA ALA A 230 -18.61 14.33 -2.18
C ALA A 230 -18.90 14.20 -3.69
N LEU A 231 -18.91 12.96 -4.21
CA LEU A 231 -19.20 12.65 -5.62
C LEU A 231 -20.60 13.08 -6.03
N GLN A 232 -21.61 12.81 -5.20
CA GLN A 232 -22.98 13.23 -5.44
C GLN A 232 -23.09 14.77 -5.54
N SER A 233 -22.37 15.48 -4.66
CA SER A 233 -22.33 16.95 -4.67
C SER A 233 -21.65 17.50 -5.92
N PHE A 234 -20.55 16.87 -6.35
CA PHE A 234 -19.89 17.21 -7.60
C PHE A 234 -20.78 16.94 -8.82
N ASN A 235 -21.48 15.81 -8.88
CA ASN A 235 -22.37 15.50 -10.00
C ASN A 235 -23.50 16.53 -10.15
N ARG A 236 -24.06 17.01 -9.03
CA ARG A 236 -25.03 18.12 -9.05
C ARG A 236 -24.42 19.41 -9.62
N ALA A 237 -23.23 19.78 -9.16
CA ALA A 237 -22.51 20.95 -9.68
C ALA A 237 -22.18 20.80 -11.18
N ARG A 238 -21.80 19.59 -11.62
CA ARG A 238 -21.52 19.29 -13.02
C ARG A 238 -22.76 19.43 -13.89
N SER A 239 -23.90 18.93 -13.45
CA SER A 239 -25.17 19.10 -14.17
C SER A 239 -25.57 20.57 -14.24
N ALA A 240 -25.39 21.35 -13.17
CA ALA A 240 -25.73 22.77 -13.14
C ALA A 240 -24.84 23.64 -14.05
N TYR A 241 -23.56 23.28 -14.20
CA TYR A 241 -22.57 24.08 -14.95
C TYR A 241 -22.06 23.39 -16.22
N ALA A 242 -22.84 22.46 -16.79
CA ALA A 242 -22.42 21.65 -17.93
C ALA A 242 -21.91 22.50 -19.11
N GLY A 243 -22.54 23.65 -19.39
CA GLY A 243 -22.12 24.59 -20.43
C GLY A 243 -20.80 25.34 -20.17
N VAL A 244 -20.27 25.29 -18.95
CA VAL A 244 -19.02 25.96 -18.55
C VAL A 244 -17.87 24.97 -18.37
N ILE A 245 -18.16 23.82 -17.75
CA ILE A 245 -17.14 22.83 -17.36
C ILE A 245 -17.07 21.60 -18.29
N GLY A 246 -18.06 21.42 -19.16
CA GLY A 246 -18.09 20.34 -20.16
C GLY A 246 -17.97 18.94 -19.55
N GLU A 247 -17.29 18.04 -20.26
CA GLU A 247 -16.98 16.67 -19.80
C GLU A 247 -15.72 16.57 -18.93
N ALA A 248 -15.28 17.68 -18.33
CA ALA A 248 -14.07 17.70 -17.52
C ALA A 248 -14.18 16.69 -16.37
N ARG A 249 -13.28 15.71 -16.39
CA ARG A 249 -13.21 14.68 -15.36
C ARG A 249 -12.57 15.27 -14.09
N PRO A 250 -13.14 15.00 -12.90
CA PRO A 250 -12.63 15.56 -11.65
C PRO A 250 -11.41 14.82 -11.10
N MET A 251 -10.56 15.50 -10.32
CA MET A 251 -9.62 14.91 -9.39
C MET A 251 -10.27 14.73 -8.02
N ILE A 252 -10.18 13.54 -7.42
CA ILE A 252 -10.66 13.28 -6.05
C ILE A 252 -9.49 13.16 -5.09
N ILE A 253 -9.43 14.09 -4.12
CA ILE A 253 -8.33 14.20 -3.16
C ILE A 253 -8.85 13.85 -1.77
N GLY A 254 -8.50 12.67 -1.28
CA GLY A 254 -8.74 12.27 0.12
C GLY A 254 -7.61 12.77 1.02
N THR A 255 -7.92 13.45 2.11
CA THR A 255 -6.90 13.90 3.08
C THR A 255 -7.33 13.57 4.49
N ARG A 256 -6.48 12.87 5.24
CA ARG A 256 -6.67 12.68 6.68
C ARG A 256 -6.19 13.93 7.40
N LEU A 257 -7.13 14.74 7.89
CA LEU A 257 -6.84 15.94 8.65
C LEU A 257 -6.67 15.56 10.12
N ARG A 258 -5.42 15.32 10.56
CA ARG A 258 -5.10 14.87 11.92
C ARG A 258 -5.70 15.75 13.04
N ASN A 259 -5.96 17.03 12.78
CA ASN A 259 -6.56 17.97 13.72
C ASN A 259 -8.11 18.01 13.68
N ARG A 260 -8.76 17.25 12.79
CA ARG A 260 -10.24 17.17 12.65
C ARG A 260 -10.77 15.73 12.72
N GLY A 261 -10.00 14.83 13.33
CA GLY A 261 -10.35 13.42 13.53
C GLY A 261 -9.66 12.44 12.58
N THR A 262 -10.05 11.17 12.66
CA THR A 262 -9.42 10.05 11.93
C THR A 262 -10.03 9.79 10.55
N ARG A 263 -11.17 10.44 10.25
CA ARG A 263 -11.90 10.26 8.99
C ARG A 263 -11.24 11.07 7.87
N ALA A 264 -11.11 10.46 6.70
CA ALA A 264 -10.64 11.16 5.51
C ALA A 264 -11.67 12.22 5.06
N PHE A 265 -11.19 13.40 4.70
CA PHE A 265 -11.99 14.42 4.04
C PHE A 265 -11.69 14.40 2.54
N TYR A 266 -12.70 14.10 1.73
CA TYR A 266 -12.62 14.02 0.28
C TYR A 266 -12.94 15.37 -0.33
N ARG A 267 -12.08 15.85 -1.24
CA ARG A 267 -12.22 17.09 -1.98
C ARG A 267 -12.26 16.77 -3.46
N ILE A 268 -13.20 17.33 -4.19
CA ILE A 268 -13.35 17.10 -5.63
C ILE A 268 -13.02 18.37 -6.37
N ARG A 269 -12.04 18.29 -7.26
CA ARG A 269 -11.52 19.42 -8.03
C ARG A 269 -11.59 19.18 -9.53
N LEU A 270 -11.73 20.23 -10.33
CA LEU A 270 -11.40 20.14 -11.76
C LEU A 270 -9.92 20.51 -11.97
N PRO A 271 -9.17 19.75 -12.78
CA PRO A 271 -7.74 19.98 -13.00
C PRO A 271 -7.44 21.25 -13.81
N ALA A 272 -6.34 21.92 -13.47
CA ALA A 272 -5.79 23.06 -14.20
C ALA A 272 -4.25 23.06 -14.16
N GLN A 273 -3.59 23.29 -15.30
CA GLN A 273 -2.12 23.24 -15.38
C GLN A 273 -1.43 24.46 -14.76
N SER A 274 -2.15 25.55 -14.53
CA SER A 274 -1.63 26.76 -13.92
C SER A 274 -2.68 27.41 -13.02
N ARG A 275 -2.23 28.29 -12.12
CA ARG A 275 -3.12 29.12 -11.30
C ARG A 275 -4.06 29.95 -12.17
N GLN A 276 -3.52 30.59 -13.22
CA GLN A 276 -4.29 31.41 -14.14
C GLN A 276 -5.43 30.61 -14.80
N ALA A 277 -5.13 29.42 -15.31
CA ALA A 277 -6.15 28.55 -15.91
C ALA A 277 -7.24 28.14 -14.90
N ALA A 278 -6.89 27.95 -13.63
CA ALA A 278 -7.84 27.66 -12.56
C ALA A 278 -8.70 28.90 -12.23
N ASP A 279 -8.10 30.09 -12.16
CA ASP A 279 -8.78 31.36 -11.92
C ASP A 279 -9.77 31.68 -13.05
N ASP A 280 -9.37 31.49 -14.32
CA ASP A 280 -10.24 31.71 -15.48
C ASP A 280 -11.45 30.77 -15.48
N LEU A 281 -11.22 29.49 -15.17
CA LEU A 281 -12.29 28.49 -15.05
C LEU A 281 -13.23 28.80 -13.87
N CYS A 282 -12.68 29.16 -12.71
CA CYS A 282 -13.48 29.56 -11.55
C CYS A 282 -14.28 30.84 -11.83
N GLY A 283 -13.70 31.80 -12.55
CA GLY A 283 -14.38 33.02 -12.99
C GLY A 283 -15.59 32.75 -13.88
N ARG A 284 -15.48 31.80 -14.84
CA ARG A 284 -16.63 31.40 -15.66
C ARG A 284 -17.75 30.74 -14.84
N ILE A 285 -17.41 29.94 -13.83
CA ILE A 285 -18.41 29.32 -12.93
C ILE A 285 -19.10 30.39 -12.08
N ARG A 286 -18.35 31.36 -11.55
CA ARG A 286 -18.92 32.48 -10.78
C ARG A 286 -19.88 33.34 -11.60
N LYS A 287 -19.58 33.56 -12.89
CA LYS A 287 -20.47 34.30 -13.81
C LYS A 287 -21.84 33.64 -14.02
N VAL A 288 -21.93 32.32 -13.88
CA VAL A 288 -23.19 31.57 -13.94
C VAL A 288 -23.78 31.29 -12.55
N GLY A 289 -23.36 32.05 -11.54
CA GLY A 289 -23.88 31.97 -10.16
C GLY A 289 -23.31 30.82 -9.32
N GLY A 290 -22.23 30.16 -9.76
CA GLY A 290 -21.61 29.05 -9.05
C GLY A 290 -20.50 29.45 -8.06
N ALA A 291 -20.16 28.52 -7.16
CA ALA A 291 -19.09 28.69 -6.18
C ALA A 291 -17.92 27.75 -6.46
N CYS A 292 -16.70 28.27 -6.33
CA CYS A 292 -15.45 27.53 -6.53
C CYS A 292 -14.30 28.17 -5.75
N ILE A 293 -13.34 27.34 -5.36
CA ILE A 293 -12.11 27.76 -4.68
C ILE A 293 -10.91 27.25 -5.48
N VAL A 294 -10.03 28.17 -5.88
CA VAL A 294 -8.78 27.84 -6.58
C VAL A 294 -7.74 27.41 -5.56
N LEU A 295 -7.19 26.22 -5.73
CA LEU A 295 -6.23 25.64 -4.78
C LEU A 295 -5.11 24.93 -5.54
N ARG A 296 -3.91 24.94 -4.94
CA ARG A 296 -2.81 24.07 -5.35
C ARG A 296 -3.11 22.62 -4.92
N THR A 297 -2.78 21.66 -5.78
CA THR A 297 -3.00 20.21 -5.58
C THR A 297 -1.93 19.56 -4.71
#